data_AF-A0A2N2RJF1-F1
#
_entry.id   AF-A0A2N2RJF1-F1
#
_cell.length_a   1.000
_cell.length_b   1.000
_cell.length_c   1.000
_cell.angle_alpha   90.00
_cell.angle_beta   90.00
_cell.angle_gamma   90.00
#
_symmetry.space_group_name_H-M   'P 1'
#
loop_
_entity.id
_entity.type
_entity.pdbx_description
1 polymer ?
#
loop_
_entity_poly.entity_id
_entity_poly.type
_entity_poly.pdbx_seq_one_letter_code
_entity_poly.pdbx_strand_id
1 'polypeptide(L)'
;MAAQQDLLNAIRAGSLKHVIRALDAGALPDDPAGGEPGLPLGIACFFGHVEIVTELVRRGAVANLADNSQPTSPLSMAVRGKRNEVVRALIQLGVRVPDGMVTGLSEHEIMLAKWIAFRDGYGKEGHPNEPVFDEIVLKGRADTDTVVLEAEMLKAARDEG
;
A
#
# COMPACT_ATOMS: atom_id res chain seq x y z
N MET A 1 -13.42 19.98 16.76
CA MET A 1 -13.49 21.05 15.74
C MET A 1 -12.10 21.50 15.30
N ALA A 2 -11.22 22.01 16.19
CA ALA A 2 -9.85 22.40 15.81
C ALA A 2 -8.98 21.22 15.31
N ALA A 3 -8.92 20.11 16.06
CA ALA A 3 -8.10 18.95 15.70
C ALA A 3 -8.44 18.31 14.34
N GLN A 4 -9.71 18.34 13.92
CA GLN A 4 -10.14 17.84 12.61
C GLN A 4 -9.69 18.76 11.47
N GLN A 5 -9.81 20.08 11.68
CA GLN A 5 -9.33 21.07 10.72
C GLN A 5 -7.80 21.02 10.60
N ASP A 6 -7.10 20.80 11.72
CA ASP A 6 -5.65 20.63 11.75
C ASP A 6 -5.23 19.36 10.99
N LEU A 7 -5.97 18.26 11.16
CA LEU A 7 -5.76 17.03 10.38
C LEU A 7 -5.94 17.30 8.87
N LEU A 8 -7.02 17.97 8.46
CA LEU A 8 -7.26 18.29 7.05
C LEU A 8 -6.19 19.21 6.46
N ASN A 9 -5.73 20.21 7.22
CA ASN A 9 -4.63 21.09 6.81
C ASN A 9 -3.31 20.31 6.70
N ALA A 10 -3.04 19.40 7.62
CA ALA A 10 -1.87 18.53 7.58
C ALA A 10 -1.86 17.59 6.37
N ILE A 11 -3.03 17.03 6.01
CA ILE A 11 -3.21 16.19 4.82
C ILE A 11 -2.97 17.03 3.56
N ARG A 12 -3.53 18.24 3.46
CA ARG A 12 -3.30 19.16 2.34
C ARG A 12 -1.83 19.57 2.21
N ALA A 13 -1.13 19.69 3.33
CA ALA A 13 0.29 20.00 3.37
C ALA A 13 1.18 18.77 3.10
N GLY A 14 0.61 17.55 2.98
CA GLY A 14 1.38 16.31 2.80
C GLY A 14 2.25 15.93 4.00
N SER A 15 1.95 16.46 5.19
CA SER A 15 2.79 16.28 6.37
C SER A 15 2.39 15.07 7.20
N LEU A 16 2.95 13.89 6.90
CA LEU A 16 2.69 12.65 7.65
C LEU A 16 2.88 12.82 9.17
N LYS A 17 3.94 13.52 9.61
CA LYS A 17 4.21 13.77 11.04
C LYS A 17 3.07 14.52 11.73
N HIS A 18 2.49 15.51 11.04
CA HIS A 18 1.39 16.30 11.59
C HIS A 18 0.08 15.51 11.58
N VAL A 19 -0.14 14.67 10.57
CA VAL A 19 -1.26 13.73 10.53
C VAL A 19 -1.20 12.76 11.71
N ILE A 20 -0.05 12.13 11.94
CA ILE A 20 0.14 11.20 13.08
C ILE A 20 -0.13 11.91 14.40
N ARG A 21 0.44 13.11 14.60
CA ARG A 21 0.19 13.90 15.83
C ARG A 21 -1.28 14.25 16.02
N ALA A 22 -1.99 14.61 14.95
CA ALA A 22 -3.42 14.93 15.03
C ALA A 22 -4.23 13.68 15.39
N LEU A 23 -3.91 12.53 14.80
CA LEU A 23 -4.55 11.25 15.12
C LEU A 23 -4.22 10.80 16.56
N ASP A 24 -2.99 10.98 17.02
CA ASP A 24 -2.57 10.69 18.40
C ASP A 24 -3.24 11.63 19.41
N ALA A 25 -3.55 12.87 19.01
CA ALA A 25 -4.33 13.82 19.80
C ALA A 25 -5.83 13.48 19.86
N GLY A 26 -6.26 12.38 19.24
CA GLY A 26 -7.64 11.91 19.24
C GLY A 26 -8.51 12.46 18.11
N ALA A 27 -7.91 12.97 17.02
CA ALA A 27 -8.66 13.26 15.81
C ALA A 27 -9.22 11.96 15.22
N LEU A 28 -10.50 11.99 14.83
CA LEU A 28 -11.11 10.85 14.19
C LEU A 28 -10.67 10.82 12.72
N PRO A 29 -10.23 9.65 12.20
CA PRO A 29 -9.80 9.52 10.81
C PRO A 29 -10.98 9.66 9.83
N ASP A 30 -12.20 9.47 10.33
CA ASP A 30 -13.43 9.80 9.62
C ASP A 30 -13.97 11.13 10.14
N ASP A 31 -14.55 11.94 9.26
CA ASP A 31 -15.14 13.24 9.64
C ASP A 31 -16.66 13.10 9.82
N PRO A 32 -17.17 12.91 11.06
CA PRO A 32 -18.60 12.89 11.31
C PRO A 32 -19.25 14.28 11.29
N ALA A 33 -18.49 15.37 11.16
CA ALA A 33 -19.00 16.75 11.30
C ALA A 33 -19.15 17.48 9.95
N GLY A 34 -18.44 17.07 8.90
CA GLY A 34 -18.35 17.75 7.60
C GLY A 34 -19.32 17.27 6.50
N GLY A 35 -20.22 16.34 6.79
CA GLY A 35 -21.34 16.00 5.93
C GLY A 35 -21.18 14.76 5.06
N GLU A 36 -19.96 14.24 4.82
CA GLU A 36 -19.76 12.98 4.10
C GLU A 36 -18.66 12.07 4.70
N PRO A 37 -18.95 10.77 4.91
CA PRO A 37 -17.98 9.79 5.37
C PRO A 37 -16.85 9.60 4.35
N GLY A 38 -15.60 9.47 4.81
CA GLY A 38 -14.43 9.21 3.97
C GLY A 38 -13.74 10.45 3.37
N LEU A 39 -14.21 11.67 3.68
CA LEU A 39 -13.65 12.92 3.14
C LEU A 39 -12.14 13.12 3.41
N PRO A 40 -11.60 12.84 4.62
CA PRO A 40 -10.17 13.00 4.89
C PRO A 40 -9.30 12.08 4.02
N LEU A 41 -9.74 10.82 3.85
CA LEU A 41 -9.07 9.84 3.01
C LEU A 41 -9.13 10.24 1.54
N GLY A 42 -10.31 10.69 1.07
CA GLY A 42 -10.49 11.16 -0.30
C GLY A 42 -9.60 12.37 -0.65
N ILE A 43 -9.40 13.31 0.29
CA ILE A 43 -8.48 14.43 0.11
C ILE A 43 -7.03 13.93 0.00
N ALA A 44 -6.58 13.06 0.91
CA ALA A 44 -5.25 12.47 0.82
C ALA A 44 -5.03 11.76 -0.52
N CYS A 45 -6.07 11.10 -1.01
CA CYS A 45 -6.06 10.40 -2.29
C CYS A 45 -5.97 11.35 -3.49
N PHE A 46 -6.69 12.47 -3.45
CA PHE A 46 -6.65 13.50 -4.49
C PHE A 46 -5.26 14.15 -4.62
N PHE A 47 -4.61 14.43 -3.47
CA PHE A 47 -3.28 15.02 -3.46
C PHE A 47 -2.16 14.03 -3.80
N GLY A 48 -2.40 12.73 -3.67
CA GLY A 48 -1.41 11.71 -4.02
C GLY A 48 -0.56 11.22 -2.84
N HIS A 49 -0.99 11.44 -1.60
CA HIS A 49 -0.19 11.13 -0.42
C HIS A 49 -0.38 9.68 0.03
N VAL A 50 0.32 8.76 -0.63
CA VAL A 50 0.23 7.30 -0.39
C VAL A 50 0.47 6.92 1.08
N GLU A 51 1.49 7.53 1.70
CA GLU A 51 1.88 7.27 3.10
C GLU A 51 0.78 7.70 4.09
N ILE A 52 0.11 8.82 3.80
CA ILE A 52 -0.99 9.32 4.62
C ILE A 52 -2.22 8.41 4.46
N VAL A 53 -2.50 7.94 3.24
CA VAL A 53 -3.60 7.01 2.95
C VAL A 53 -3.41 5.70 3.71
N THR A 54 -2.20 5.14 3.70
CA THR A 54 -1.90 3.90 4.44
C THR A 54 -2.05 4.07 5.94
N GLU A 55 -1.56 5.18 6.50
CA GLU A 55 -1.70 5.47 7.93
C GLU A 55 -3.16 5.66 8.34
N LEU A 56 -3.95 6.40 7.56
CA LEU A 56 -5.38 6.60 7.82
C LEU A 56 -6.14 5.27 7.83
N VAL A 57 -5.90 4.40 6.85
CA VAL A 57 -6.57 3.09 6.78
C VAL A 57 -6.14 2.18 7.93
N ARG A 58 -4.85 2.18 8.32
CA ARG A 58 -4.38 1.46 9.52
C ARG A 58 -5.07 1.91 10.79
N ARG A 59 -5.42 3.19 10.88
CA ARG A 59 -6.14 3.78 12.02
C ARG A 59 -7.65 3.53 11.96
N GLY A 60 -8.13 2.80 10.96
CA GLY A 60 -9.54 2.44 10.80
C GLY A 60 -10.36 3.41 9.96
N ALA A 61 -9.73 4.24 9.12
CA ALA A 61 -10.47 5.05 8.16
C ALA A 61 -11.32 4.18 7.22
N VAL A 62 -12.55 4.61 6.97
CA VAL A 62 -13.45 3.91 6.04
C VAL A 62 -12.99 4.18 4.61
N ALA A 63 -12.33 3.18 4.01
CA ALA A 63 -11.89 3.25 2.61
C ALA A 63 -12.93 2.71 1.61
N ASN A 64 -13.86 1.89 2.09
CA ASN A 64 -14.91 1.27 1.27
C ASN A 64 -16.26 1.91 1.64
N LEU A 65 -16.78 2.76 0.75
CA LEU A 65 -18.10 3.37 0.92
C LEU A 65 -19.20 2.45 0.40
N ALA A 66 -20.46 2.77 0.73
CA ALA A 66 -21.63 2.03 0.24
C ALA A 66 -21.68 1.99 -1.30
N ASP A 67 -21.18 3.04 -1.96
CA ASP A 67 -21.05 3.11 -3.41
C ASP A 67 -19.72 3.79 -3.77
N ASN A 68 -18.74 2.97 -4.14
CA ASN A 68 -17.42 3.45 -4.53
C ASN A 68 -17.39 4.13 -5.90
N SER A 69 -18.51 4.14 -6.65
CA SER A 69 -18.62 4.87 -7.91
C SER A 69 -18.91 6.36 -7.72
N GLN A 70 -19.35 6.76 -6.52
CA GLN A 70 -19.67 8.14 -6.22
C GLN A 70 -18.45 9.05 -6.34
N PRO A 71 -18.65 10.33 -6.70
CA PRO A 71 -17.57 11.31 -6.81
C PRO A 71 -16.83 11.58 -5.49
N THR A 72 -17.43 11.20 -4.37
CA THR A 72 -16.91 11.35 -3.00
C THR A 72 -16.17 10.10 -2.51
N SER A 73 -16.22 9.01 -3.28
CA SER A 73 -15.41 7.82 -3.03
C SER A 73 -13.91 8.13 -3.06
N PRO A 74 -13.11 7.63 -2.10
CA PRO A 74 -11.66 7.81 -2.10
C PRO A 74 -11.01 7.36 -3.41
N LEU A 75 -11.54 6.29 -4.02
CA LEU A 75 -11.08 5.77 -5.30
C LEU A 75 -11.36 6.76 -6.45
N SER A 76 -12.58 7.30 -6.50
CA SER A 76 -12.97 8.30 -7.51
C SER A 76 -12.13 9.57 -7.39
N MET A 77 -11.83 10.02 -6.17
CA MET A 77 -10.98 11.18 -5.92
C MET A 77 -9.51 10.94 -6.36
N ALA A 78 -8.95 9.74 -6.12
CA ALA A 78 -7.63 9.36 -6.60
C ALA A 78 -7.54 9.39 -8.13
N VAL A 79 -8.57 8.83 -8.80
CA VAL A 79 -8.67 8.79 -10.27
C VAL A 79 -8.79 10.20 -10.85
N ARG A 80 -9.63 11.06 -10.26
CA ARG A 80 -9.74 12.47 -10.65
C ARG A 80 -8.43 13.24 -10.47
N GLY A 81 -7.69 12.93 -9.41
CA GLY A 81 -6.34 13.45 -9.17
C GLY A 81 -5.27 12.86 -10.09
N LYS A 82 -5.62 11.86 -10.92
CA LYS A 82 -4.70 11.08 -11.76
C LYS A 82 -3.54 10.48 -10.96
N ARG A 83 -3.84 10.01 -9.74
CA ARG A 83 -2.86 9.47 -8.80
C ARG A 83 -2.84 7.94 -8.86
N ASN A 84 -2.26 7.39 -9.92
CA ASN A 84 -2.21 5.94 -10.16
C ASN A 84 -1.58 5.17 -8.98
N GLU A 85 -0.55 5.73 -8.34
CA GLU A 85 0.11 5.14 -7.17
C GLU A 85 -0.84 5.00 -5.98
N VAL A 86 -1.66 6.01 -5.72
CA VAL A 86 -2.69 5.96 -4.67
C VAL A 86 -3.77 4.94 -5.01
N VAL A 87 -4.21 4.90 -6.27
CA VAL A 87 -5.19 3.92 -6.72
C VAL A 87 -4.69 2.50 -6.45
N ARG A 88 -3.41 2.20 -6.78
CA ARG A 88 -2.79 0.91 -6.47
C ARG A 88 -2.79 0.63 -4.98
N ALA A 89 -2.39 1.60 -4.16
CA ALA A 89 -2.38 1.45 -2.70
C ALA A 89 -3.77 1.20 -2.12
N LEU A 90 -4.81 1.90 -2.59
CA LEU A 90 -6.20 1.68 -2.16
C LEU A 90 -6.67 0.26 -2.50
N ILE A 91 -6.37 -0.24 -3.70
CA ILE A 91 -6.73 -1.61 -4.09
C ILE A 91 -6.01 -2.64 -3.22
N GLN A 92 -4.72 -2.42 -2.91
CA GLN A 92 -3.96 -3.26 -1.98
C GLN A 92 -4.54 -3.26 -0.57
N LEU A 93 -5.19 -2.17 -0.16
CA LEU A 93 -5.89 -2.05 1.11
C LEU A 93 -7.30 -2.66 1.10
N GLY A 94 -7.68 -3.37 0.02
CA GLY A 94 -8.95 -4.08 -0.09
C GLY A 94 -10.13 -3.23 -0.55
N VAL A 95 -9.88 -2.04 -1.12
CA VAL A 95 -10.94 -1.19 -1.67
C VAL A 95 -11.58 -1.87 -2.89
N ARG A 96 -12.91 -1.99 -2.89
CA ARG A 96 -13.67 -2.56 -4.01
C ARG A 96 -13.68 -1.58 -5.18
N VAL A 97 -13.11 -1.99 -6.30
CA VAL A 97 -13.20 -1.23 -7.56
C VAL A 97 -14.52 -1.61 -8.23
N PRO A 98 -15.44 -0.66 -8.49
CA PRO A 98 -16.66 -0.94 -9.24
C PRO A 98 -16.32 -1.25 -10.70
N ASP A 99 -17.06 -2.19 -11.29
CA ASP A 99 -16.85 -2.63 -12.66
C ASP A 99 -17.14 -1.49 -13.65
N GLY A 100 -16.20 -1.25 -14.58
CA GLY A 100 -16.30 -0.17 -15.57
C GLY A 100 -15.72 1.19 -15.14
N MET A 101 -15.17 1.32 -13.92
CA MET A 101 -14.45 2.54 -13.53
C MET A 101 -13.11 2.65 -14.25
N VAL A 102 -12.90 3.77 -14.94
CA VAL A 102 -11.63 4.07 -15.61
C VAL A 102 -10.61 4.54 -14.58
N THR A 103 -9.88 3.61 -13.97
CA THR A 103 -8.90 3.90 -12.92
C THR A 103 -7.57 4.45 -13.44
N GLY A 104 -7.32 4.33 -14.75
CA GLY A 104 -6.05 4.72 -15.38
C GLY A 104 -4.90 3.72 -15.17
N LEU A 105 -5.18 2.59 -14.52
CA LEU A 105 -4.26 1.46 -14.37
C LEU A 105 -4.54 0.39 -15.43
N SER A 106 -3.52 -0.38 -15.78
CA SER A 106 -3.71 -1.58 -16.59
C SER A 106 -4.50 -2.64 -15.83
N GLU A 107 -5.20 -3.51 -16.57
CA GLU A 107 -5.91 -4.66 -15.99
C GLU A 107 -4.98 -5.55 -15.14
N HIS A 108 -3.74 -5.73 -15.60
CA HIS A 108 -2.71 -6.48 -14.88
C HIS A 108 -2.30 -5.81 -13.55
N GLU A 109 -2.18 -4.48 -13.50
CA GLU A 109 -1.89 -3.77 -12.25
C GLU A 109 -3.03 -3.88 -11.24
N ILE A 110 -4.28 -3.82 -11.72
CA ILE A 110 -5.46 -4.02 -10.88
C ILE A 110 -5.46 -5.46 -10.34
N MET A 111 -5.15 -6.44 -11.19
CA MET A 111 -5.05 -7.85 -10.80
C MET A 111 -4.00 -8.06 -9.71
N LEU A 112 -2.78 -7.55 -9.90
CA LEU A 112 -1.69 -7.66 -8.93
C LEU A 112 -2.04 -6.99 -7.60
N ALA A 113 -2.65 -5.80 -7.64
CA ALA A 113 -3.03 -5.08 -6.43
C ALA A 113 -4.11 -5.82 -5.63
N LYS A 114 -5.11 -6.42 -6.31
CA LYS A 114 -6.12 -7.28 -5.67
C LYS A 114 -5.49 -8.51 -5.03
N TRP A 115 -4.48 -9.11 -5.67
CA TRP A 115 -3.77 -10.28 -5.13
C TRP A 115 -2.97 -9.94 -3.86
N ILE A 116 -2.28 -8.80 -3.85
CA ILE A 116 -1.58 -8.31 -2.65
C ILE A 116 -2.57 -8.08 -1.51
N ALA A 117 -3.75 -7.50 -1.79
CA ALA A 117 -4.78 -7.32 -0.77
C ALA A 117 -5.28 -8.64 -0.19
N PHE A 118 -5.43 -9.67 -1.03
CA PHE A 118 -5.81 -11.02 -0.58
C PHE A 118 -4.72 -11.64 0.31
N ARG A 119 -3.46 -11.60 -0.13
CA ARG A 119 -2.31 -12.11 0.62
C ARG A 119 -2.15 -11.43 1.98
N ASP A 120 -2.34 -10.12 2.02
CA ASP A 120 -2.18 -9.31 3.22
C ASP A 120 -3.44 -9.34 4.12
N GLY A 121 -4.48 -10.10 3.75
CA GLY A 121 -5.69 -10.34 4.56
C GLY A 121 -6.77 -9.24 4.48
N TYR A 122 -6.62 -8.26 3.58
CA TYR A 122 -7.57 -7.17 3.37
C TYR A 122 -8.73 -7.55 2.41
N GLY A 123 -8.60 -8.63 1.63
CA GLY A 123 -9.62 -9.09 0.68
C GLY A 123 -10.57 -10.17 1.23
N LYS A 124 -11.89 -10.03 1.05
CA LYS A 124 -12.90 -11.09 1.34
C LYS A 124 -13.16 -12.04 0.17
N GLU A 125 -12.77 -11.68 -1.04
CA GLU A 125 -13.02 -12.43 -2.27
C GLU A 125 -11.66 -12.83 -2.87
N GLY A 126 -11.36 -14.13 -2.83
CA GLY A 126 -10.21 -14.71 -3.51
C GLY A 126 -10.47 -14.82 -5.00
N HIS A 127 -9.45 -14.58 -5.83
CA HIS A 127 -9.59 -14.71 -7.27
C HIS A 127 -9.66 -16.20 -7.65
N PRO A 128 -10.62 -16.64 -8.49
CA PRO A 128 -10.76 -18.04 -8.91
C PRO A 128 -9.67 -18.52 -9.89
N ASN A 129 -8.83 -17.61 -10.39
CA ASN A 129 -7.66 -17.92 -11.18
C ASN A 129 -6.46 -17.26 -10.53
N GLU A 130 -5.70 -18.07 -9.80
CA GLU A 130 -4.32 -17.78 -9.39
C GLU A 130 -3.50 -17.54 -10.66
N PRO A 131 -2.94 -16.34 -10.89
CA PRO A 131 -1.91 -16.21 -11.89
C PRO A 131 -0.74 -17.04 -11.39
N VAL A 132 -0.46 -18.15 -12.06
CA VAL A 132 0.77 -18.93 -11.89
C VAL A 132 1.90 -18.01 -12.32
N PHE A 133 2.39 -17.20 -11.40
CA PHE A 133 3.72 -16.65 -11.53
C PHE A 133 4.62 -17.81 -11.21
N ASP A 134 5.22 -18.40 -12.25
CA ASP A 134 6.43 -19.19 -12.08
C ASP A 134 7.42 -18.26 -11.38
N GLU A 135 7.47 -18.36 -10.05
CA GLU A 135 8.58 -17.90 -9.28
C GLU A 135 9.77 -18.61 -9.91
N ILE A 136 10.58 -17.88 -10.69
CA ILE A 136 11.93 -18.33 -10.97
C ILE A 136 12.60 -18.27 -9.62
N VAL A 137 12.44 -19.35 -8.85
CA VAL A 137 13.23 -19.65 -7.68
C VAL A 137 14.62 -19.78 -8.25
N LEU A 138 15.37 -18.67 -8.26
CA LEU A 138 16.81 -18.74 -8.18
C LEU A 138 17.07 -19.46 -6.88
N LYS A 139 17.15 -20.80 -6.96
CA LYS A 139 17.88 -21.61 -6.01
C LYS A 139 19.27 -20.99 -6.01
N GLY A 140 19.49 -20.03 -5.12
CA GLY A 140 20.82 -19.78 -4.62
C GLY A 140 21.32 -21.16 -4.23
N ARG A 141 22.29 -21.67 -5.00
CA ARG A 141 23.02 -22.86 -4.63
C ARG A 141 23.60 -22.56 -3.25
N ALA A 142 22.92 -23.04 -2.20
CA ALA A 142 23.65 -23.60 -1.09
C ALA A 142 24.59 -24.64 -1.73
N ASP A 143 25.89 -24.57 -1.42
CA ASP A 143 26.98 -25.43 -1.90
C ASP A 143 27.96 -24.80 -2.91
N THR A 144 28.11 -23.48 -2.98
CA THR A 144 29.44 -22.93 -3.35
C THR A 144 30.18 -22.54 -2.10
N ASP A 145 30.93 -23.53 -1.61
CA ASP A 145 31.94 -23.51 -0.57
C ASP A 145 32.89 -22.31 -0.75
N THR A 146 32.73 -21.25 0.05
CA THR A 146 33.54 -20.02 -0.05
C THR A 146 34.78 -20.01 0.85
N VAL A 147 35.15 -21.12 1.51
CA VAL A 147 36.26 -21.11 2.49
C VAL A 147 37.26 -22.28 2.43
N VAL A 148 37.21 -23.17 1.43
CA VAL A 148 38.25 -24.21 1.26
C VAL A 148 39.13 -23.95 0.05
N LEU A 149 39.86 -22.83 0.04
CA LEU A 149 40.97 -22.61 -0.89
C LEU A 149 42.18 -21.87 -0.27
N GLU A 150 42.31 -21.84 1.07
CA GLU A 150 43.52 -21.31 1.74
C GLU A 150 44.09 -22.22 2.84
N ALA A 151 43.82 -23.53 2.81
CA ALA A 151 44.37 -24.48 3.79
C ALA A 151 45.34 -25.54 3.23
N GLU A 152 45.49 -25.69 1.91
CA GLU A 152 46.37 -26.73 1.32
C GLU A 152 47.68 -26.21 0.70
N MET A 153 47.93 -24.89 0.69
CA MET A 153 49.21 -24.33 0.27
C MET A 153 50.24 -24.19 1.42
N LEU A 154 49.89 -24.60 2.65
CA LEU A 154 50.80 -24.60 3.81
C LEU A 154 51.22 -26.02 4.24
N LYS A 155 51.25 -26.96 3.30
CA LYS A 155 51.80 -28.32 3.52
C LYS A 155 52.90 -28.70 2.52
N ALA A 156 53.59 -27.69 1.98
CA ALA A 156 54.77 -27.84 1.11
C ALA A 156 56.08 -27.35 1.76
N ALA A 157 56.14 -27.25 3.10
CA ALA A 157 57.33 -26.78 3.82
C ALA A 157 57.74 -27.66 5.01
N ARG A 158 57.37 -28.95 5.01
CA ARG A 158 57.83 -29.87 6.07
C ARG A 158 58.26 -31.27 5.62
N ASP A 159 58.45 -31.50 4.33
CA ASP A 159 59.02 -32.76 3.81
C ASP A 159 60.18 -32.54 2.83
N GLU A 160 60.96 -31.47 3.01
CA GLU A 160 62.33 -31.37 2.50
C GLU A 160 63.23 -30.72 3.57
N GLY A 161 63.87 -31.54 4.40
CA GLY A 161 64.86 -31.12 5.41
C GLY A 161 64.83 -31.91 6.70
#